data_AF-A0A0C3DA83-F1
#
_entry.id   AF-A0A0C3DA83-F1
#
_cell.length_a   1.000
_cell.length_b   1.000
_cell.length_c   1.000
_cell.angle_alpha   90.00
_cell.angle_beta   90.00
_cell.angle_gamma   90.00
#
_symmetry.space_group_name_H-M   'P 1'
#
loop_
_entity.id
_entity.type
_entity.pdbx_description
1 polymer ?
#
loop_
_entity_poly.entity_id
_entity_poly.type
_entity_poly.pdbx_seq_one_letter_code
_entity_poly.pdbx_strand_id
1 'polypeptide(L)'
;YLRDWLPYKARYLSILLDMEAPPESSICIGPIFCIDCYLDAHKLSPFHHIQRWTGTFFEDYSLHLIGFVRYLGHGGKPCPRGGYSQGNIEGDDKEAWEDVEEDGRPPHLIPPQDRSCLTLVHTNGVHFCDIWYCSCNGSEESHLQLMMAGLFPTTMKSPRTAFTFQVLDDFIRDNVECGTTAMNYYSKVQRLTSNAFLHAMPNRYKELLRLSCAWRVLKLLKWQGFHGRSEEPGPGELILFCPACPQPGVMHQTCLVQ
;
A
#
# COMPACT_ATOMS: atom_id res chain seq x y z
N TYR A 1 36.09 19.47 2.44
CA TYR A 1 34.69 19.39 2.87
C TYR A 1 34.25 17.95 3.18
N LEU A 2 34.12 17.04 2.21
CA LEU A 2 33.58 15.68 2.44
C LEU A 2 34.38 14.78 3.40
N ARG A 3 35.66 15.08 3.69
CA ARG A 3 36.50 14.32 4.63
C ARG A 3 36.62 14.98 6.00
N ASP A 4 36.23 16.25 6.13
CA ASP A 4 36.52 17.07 7.32
C ASP A 4 35.61 16.71 8.49
N TRP A 5 34.48 16.03 8.21
CA TRP A 5 33.55 15.54 9.23
C TRP A 5 33.98 14.18 9.82
N LEU A 6 34.86 13.42 9.16
CA LEU A 6 35.24 12.07 9.58
C LEU A 6 35.77 12.00 11.03
N PRO A 7 36.58 12.96 11.53
CA PRO A 7 36.99 12.99 12.94
C PRO A 7 35.82 13.14 13.91
N TYR A 8 34.70 13.74 13.46
CA TYR A 8 33.49 13.96 14.24
C TYR A 8 32.44 12.86 14.04
N LYS A 9 32.68 11.87 13.17
CA LYS A 9 31.71 10.81 12.83
C LYS A 9 31.10 10.14 14.06
N ALA A 10 31.92 9.76 15.03
CA ALA A 10 31.44 9.11 16.25
C ALA A 10 30.54 10.03 17.09
N ARG A 11 30.89 11.32 17.17
CA ARG A 11 30.11 12.32 17.90
C ARG A 11 28.80 12.67 17.17
N TYR A 12 28.81 12.71 15.85
CA TYR A 12 27.57 12.92 15.08
C TYR A 12 26.65 11.72 15.20
N LEU A 13 27.19 10.50 15.17
CA LEU A 13 26.41 9.29 15.39
C LEU A 13 25.81 9.27 16.80
N SER A 14 26.57 9.61 17.84
CA SER A 14 26.03 9.66 19.20
C SER A 14 24.92 10.69 19.33
N ILE A 15 25.08 11.89 18.75
CA ILE A 15 24.03 12.92 18.76
C ILE A 15 22.76 12.45 18.06
N LEU A 16 22.88 11.79 16.90
CA LEU A 16 21.73 11.23 16.17
C LEU A 16 21.02 10.16 17.01
N LEU A 17 21.78 9.24 17.59
CA LEU A 17 21.23 8.19 18.44
C LEU A 17 20.62 8.78 19.72
N ASP A 18 21.23 9.76 20.39
CA ASP A 18 20.67 10.37 21.61
C ASP A 18 19.37 11.14 21.34
N MET A 19 19.22 11.73 20.15
CA MET A 19 17.99 12.42 19.74
C MET A 19 16.86 11.45 19.36
N GLU A 20 17.20 10.27 18.85
CA GLU A 20 16.25 9.28 18.34
C GLU A 20 15.99 8.14 19.36
N ALA A 21 16.88 7.89 20.30
CA ALA A 21 16.83 6.75 21.22
C ALA A 21 15.72 6.91 22.27
N PRO A 22 14.85 5.90 22.41
CA PRO A 22 13.80 5.92 23.41
C PRO A 22 14.28 5.41 24.79
N PRO A 23 13.54 5.69 25.89
CA PRO A 23 13.67 4.89 27.11
C PRO A 23 13.35 3.41 26.80
N GLU A 24 14.00 2.50 27.52
CA GLU A 24 14.07 1.06 27.21
C GLU A 24 12.72 0.44 26.79
N SER A 25 12.76 -0.44 25.77
CA SER A 25 11.63 -1.18 25.17
C SER A 25 10.59 -0.36 24.39
N SER A 26 11.03 0.44 23.41
CA SER A 26 10.10 1.22 22.58
C SER A 26 10.23 0.96 21.08
N ILE A 27 9.11 1.11 20.37
CA ILE A 27 8.97 1.02 18.92
C ILE A 27 8.65 2.43 18.40
N CYS A 28 9.34 2.85 17.33
CA CYS A 28 9.09 3.99 16.41
C CYS A 28 10.10 5.15 16.34
N ILE A 29 10.21 5.65 15.10
CA ILE A 29 10.58 7.03 14.72
C ILE A 29 9.30 7.89 14.79
N GLY A 30 9.24 8.78 15.79
CA GLY A 30 8.09 9.60 16.16
C GLY A 30 8.04 9.81 17.68
N PRO A 31 6.95 10.35 18.27
CA PRO A 31 6.78 10.27 19.72
C PRO A 31 6.79 8.79 20.15
N ILE A 32 7.55 8.50 21.19
CA ILE A 32 7.86 7.15 21.63
C ILE A 32 6.62 6.55 22.32
N PHE A 33 6.18 5.37 21.90
CA PHE A 33 5.01 4.68 22.47
C PHE A 33 5.36 3.26 22.95
N CYS A 34 4.66 2.78 23.98
CA CYS A 34 4.61 1.35 24.29
C CYS A 34 3.82 0.58 23.22
N ILE A 35 3.96 -0.75 23.16
CA ILE A 35 3.30 -1.61 22.15
C ILE A 35 1.77 -1.39 22.11
N ASP A 36 1.12 -1.25 23.27
CA ASP A 36 -0.34 -1.08 23.32
C ASP A 36 -0.79 0.29 22.77
N CYS A 37 -0.16 1.37 23.24
CA CYS A 37 -0.40 2.72 22.70
C CYS A 37 -0.07 2.81 21.21
N TYR A 38 0.93 2.04 20.78
CA TYR A 38 1.33 1.90 19.39
C TYR A 38 0.23 1.23 18.55
N LEU A 39 -0.35 0.12 19.01
CA LEU A 39 -1.42 -0.58 18.27
C LEU A 39 -2.65 0.30 18.14
N ASP A 40 -2.95 1.10 19.17
CA ASP A 40 -4.03 2.07 19.14
C ASP A 40 -3.77 3.22 18.15
N ALA A 41 -2.55 3.76 18.10
CA ALA A 41 -2.18 4.79 17.11
C ALA A 41 -2.25 4.27 15.66
N HIS A 42 -1.87 3.01 15.43
CA HIS A 42 -1.89 2.40 14.10
C HIS A 42 -3.31 2.09 13.59
N LYS A 43 -4.34 2.14 14.44
CA LYS A 43 -5.73 2.12 13.95
C LYS A 43 -6.02 3.29 12.99
N LEU A 44 -5.37 4.43 13.21
CA LEU A 44 -5.52 5.64 12.40
C LEU A 44 -4.44 5.77 11.31
N SER A 45 -3.28 5.14 11.50
CA SER A 45 -2.18 5.11 10.53
C SER A 45 -1.64 3.68 10.33
N PRO A 46 -2.41 2.78 9.70
CA PRO A 46 -2.14 1.34 9.67
C PRO A 46 -1.03 0.93 8.70
N PHE A 47 -0.41 1.87 8.01
CA PHE A 47 0.64 1.61 7.02
C PHE A 47 1.93 2.36 7.32
N HIS A 48 2.05 2.98 8.50
CA HIS A 48 3.29 3.64 8.90
C HIS A 48 4.42 2.60 9.03
N HIS A 49 5.64 2.97 8.61
CA HIS A 49 6.83 2.13 8.78
C HIS A 49 7.29 2.14 10.21
N ILE A 50 7.64 0.97 10.72
CA ILE A 50 7.86 0.81 12.15
C ILE A 50 9.26 0.28 12.36
N GLN A 51 9.89 0.74 13.41
CA GLN A 51 11.24 0.35 13.76
C GLN A 51 11.30 0.00 15.23
N ARG A 52 12.02 -1.07 15.54
CA ARG A 52 12.26 -1.51 16.90
C ARG A 52 13.65 -1.05 17.34
N TRP A 53 13.74 -0.48 18.53
CA TRP A 53 15.04 -0.21 19.16
C TRP A 53 15.63 -1.51 19.71
N THR A 54 16.84 -1.87 19.25
CA THR A 54 17.55 -3.09 19.69
C THR A 54 18.37 -2.88 20.97
N GLY A 55 18.42 -1.65 21.50
CA GLY A 55 19.37 -1.23 22.53
C GLY A 55 20.57 -0.47 21.97
N THR A 56 20.85 -0.61 20.67
CA THR A 56 22.01 0.02 20.02
C THR A 56 21.70 0.70 18.69
N PHE A 57 20.71 0.22 17.95
CA PHE A 57 20.26 0.82 16.69
C PHE A 57 18.77 0.51 16.45
N PHE A 58 18.19 1.18 15.46
CA PHE A 58 16.84 0.88 14.98
C PHE A 58 16.87 -0.15 13.87
N GLU A 59 16.10 -1.22 14.04
CA GLU A 59 15.83 -2.19 12.98
C GLU A 59 14.41 -2.02 12.44
N ASP A 60 14.25 -2.13 11.12
CA ASP A 60 12.92 -2.16 10.50
C ASP A 60 12.11 -3.36 11.02
N TYR A 61 10.84 -3.12 11.27
CA TYR A 61 9.91 -4.09 11.84
C TYR A 61 8.59 -4.11 11.06
N SER A 62 7.74 -5.10 11.33
CA SER A 62 6.49 -5.31 10.60
C SER A 62 5.30 -5.36 11.56
N LEU A 63 4.18 -4.74 11.15
CA LEU A 63 2.91 -4.75 11.89
C LEU A 63 2.39 -6.17 12.14
N HIS A 64 2.60 -7.07 11.17
CA HIS A 64 2.23 -8.47 11.34
C HIS A 64 3.03 -9.14 12.47
N LEU A 65 4.33 -8.81 12.64
CA LEU A 65 5.18 -9.43 13.65
C LEU A 65 4.79 -9.06 15.10
N ILE A 66 4.13 -7.93 15.31
CA ILE A 66 3.55 -7.55 16.61
C ILE A 66 2.07 -7.96 16.76
N GLY A 67 1.51 -8.70 15.79
CA GLY A 67 0.12 -9.17 15.84
C GLY A 67 -0.94 -8.09 15.56
N PHE A 68 -0.60 -7.04 14.81
CA PHE A 68 -1.61 -6.06 14.39
C PHE A 68 -2.58 -6.67 13.37
N VAL A 69 -3.86 -6.68 13.74
CA VAL A 69 -4.96 -7.15 12.89
C VAL A 69 -5.85 -5.97 12.52
N ARG A 70 -6.16 -5.84 11.23
CA ARG A 70 -7.15 -4.89 10.74
C ARG A 70 -8.50 -5.58 10.55
N TYR A 71 -9.46 -5.21 11.41
CA TYR A 71 -10.83 -5.68 11.33
C TYR A 71 -11.63 -4.89 10.28
N LEU A 72 -12.33 -5.60 9.41
CA LEU A 72 -13.23 -5.02 8.42
C LEU A 72 -14.66 -4.97 8.95
N GLY A 73 -15.38 -3.90 8.58
CA GLY A 73 -16.70 -3.63 9.14
C GLY A 73 -16.63 -3.13 10.59
N HIS A 74 -17.81 -2.92 11.20
CA HIS A 74 -17.97 -2.51 12.61
C HIS A 74 -17.09 -1.32 13.07
N GLY A 75 -16.76 -0.40 12.16
CA GLY A 75 -15.89 0.74 12.46
C GLY A 75 -14.47 0.33 12.91
N GLY A 76 -13.95 -0.80 12.42
CA GLY A 76 -12.63 -1.31 12.76
C GLY A 76 -12.56 -2.13 14.06
N LYS A 77 -13.71 -2.49 14.64
CA LYS A 77 -13.80 -3.38 15.81
C LYS A 77 -13.94 -4.84 15.40
N PRO A 78 -13.53 -5.80 16.26
CA PRO A 78 -13.77 -7.21 16.02
C PRO A 78 -15.25 -7.51 15.75
N CYS A 79 -15.50 -8.35 14.74
CA CYS A 79 -16.85 -8.77 14.42
C CYS A 79 -17.42 -9.64 15.56
N PRO A 80 -18.64 -9.38 16.08
CA PRO A 80 -19.21 -10.14 17.19
C PRO A 80 -19.52 -11.60 16.83
N ARG A 81 -19.60 -11.93 15.53
CA ARG A 81 -19.76 -13.31 15.04
C ARG A 81 -18.43 -14.04 14.81
N GLY A 82 -17.31 -13.41 15.16
CA GLY A 82 -15.98 -13.87 14.81
C GLY A 82 -15.59 -13.44 13.39
N GLY A 83 -14.32 -13.08 13.19
CA GLY A 83 -13.80 -12.86 11.85
C GLY A 83 -13.55 -14.20 11.17
N TYR A 84 -14.01 -14.36 9.92
CA TYR A 84 -13.56 -15.49 9.12
C TYR A 84 -12.22 -15.13 8.49
N SER A 85 -11.12 -15.74 8.97
CA SER A 85 -9.92 -15.88 8.14
C SER A 85 -10.33 -16.74 6.96
N GLN A 86 -10.01 -16.36 5.73
CA GLN A 86 -10.44 -17.09 4.54
C GLN A 86 -9.85 -18.52 4.52
N GLY A 87 -10.52 -19.46 5.20
CA GLY A 87 -10.06 -20.82 5.45
C GLY A 87 -10.46 -21.77 4.34
N ASN A 88 -9.48 -22.56 3.90
CA ASN A 88 -9.55 -23.82 3.14
C ASN A 88 -10.56 -23.90 1.98
N ILE A 89 -10.19 -23.27 0.86
CA ILE A 89 -10.52 -23.83 -0.46
C ILE A 89 -9.22 -24.47 -0.97
N GLU A 90 -9.28 -25.77 -1.26
CA GLU A 90 -8.27 -26.50 -2.01
C GLU A 90 -8.21 -25.88 -3.42
N GLY A 91 -7.19 -25.06 -3.65
CA GLY A 91 -6.92 -24.40 -4.92
C GLY A 91 -5.57 -24.90 -5.42
N ASP A 92 -5.63 -25.72 -6.45
CA ASP A 92 -4.54 -26.28 -7.23
C ASP A 92 -3.84 -25.18 -8.02
N ASP A 93 -2.90 -24.47 -7.38
CA ASP A 93 -2.00 -23.53 -8.05
C ASP A 93 -0.55 -23.92 -7.73
N LYS A 94 -0.10 -25.05 -8.29
CA LYS A 94 1.33 -25.30 -8.49
C LYS A 94 1.82 -24.44 -9.66
N GLU A 95 2.15 -23.19 -9.38
CA GLU A 95 3.19 -22.51 -10.17
C GLU A 95 4.49 -22.53 -9.37
N ALA A 96 5.25 -23.58 -9.63
CA ALA A 96 6.61 -23.79 -9.17
C ALA A 96 7.53 -22.70 -9.73
N TRP A 97 8.23 -22.00 -8.84
CA TRP A 97 9.53 -21.41 -9.16
C TRP A 97 10.47 -21.61 -7.96
N GLU A 98 11.40 -22.54 -8.20
CA GLU A 98 12.81 -22.65 -7.78
C GLU A 98 13.18 -22.53 -6.30
N ASP A 99 13.90 -23.56 -5.85
CA ASP A 99 14.65 -23.63 -4.61
C ASP A 99 15.50 -22.37 -4.42
N VAL A 100 15.12 -21.53 -3.44
CA VAL A 100 16.04 -20.53 -2.90
C VAL A 100 16.35 -20.96 -1.47
N GLU A 101 17.63 -21.24 -1.28
CA GLU A 101 18.30 -21.53 -0.01
C GLU A 101 17.84 -20.57 1.10
N GLU A 102 18.00 -21.01 2.34
CA GLU A 102 17.69 -20.32 3.60
C GLU A 102 18.14 -18.84 3.58
N ASP A 103 17.28 -18.00 3.02
CA ASP A 103 17.60 -16.69 2.51
C ASP A 103 17.76 -15.76 3.71
N GLY A 104 18.92 -15.11 3.87
CA GLY A 104 19.23 -14.14 4.94
C GLY A 104 18.38 -12.86 4.92
N ARG A 105 17.11 -12.95 4.50
CA ARG A 105 16.10 -11.91 4.49
C ARG A 105 15.74 -11.54 5.93
N PRO A 106 15.68 -10.24 6.25
CA PRO A 106 15.14 -9.77 7.52
C PRO A 106 13.72 -10.31 7.77
N PRO A 107 13.37 -10.68 9.03
CA PRO A 107 12.06 -11.24 9.36
C PRO A 107 10.87 -10.38 8.90
N HIS A 108 11.01 -9.06 8.90
CA HIS A 108 9.94 -8.14 8.49
C HIS A 108 9.65 -8.16 6.97
N LEU A 109 10.56 -8.72 6.16
CA LEU A 109 10.39 -8.87 4.71
C LEU A 109 9.89 -10.26 4.30
N ILE A 110 9.78 -11.19 5.25
CA ILE A 110 9.28 -12.54 4.98
C ILE A 110 7.75 -12.46 4.91
N PRO A 111 7.13 -12.74 3.74
CA PRO A 111 5.69 -12.80 3.65
C PRO A 111 5.18 -13.95 4.55
N PRO A 112 4.21 -13.69 5.44
CA PRO A 112 3.63 -14.75 6.26
C PRO A 112 3.01 -15.82 5.37
N GLN A 113 3.23 -17.09 5.72
CA GLN A 113 2.62 -18.22 5.00
C GLN A 113 1.12 -18.36 5.33
N ASP A 114 0.64 -17.67 6.37
CA ASP A 114 -0.76 -17.66 6.75
C ASP A 114 -1.62 -17.00 5.66
N ARG A 115 -2.73 -17.67 5.30
CA ARG A 115 -3.71 -17.17 4.33
C ARG A 115 -4.50 -15.96 4.86
N SER A 116 -4.43 -15.64 6.15
CA SER A 116 -4.99 -14.40 6.72
C SER A 116 -4.20 -13.14 6.38
N CYS A 117 -2.93 -13.30 6.01
CA CYS A 117 -2.04 -12.17 5.77
C CYS A 117 -2.18 -11.64 4.34
N LEU A 118 -2.54 -10.37 4.24
CA LEU A 118 -2.69 -9.65 2.98
C LEU A 118 -1.41 -8.88 2.66
N THR A 119 -0.93 -9.00 1.41
CA THR A 119 0.13 -8.13 0.90
C THR A 119 -0.47 -6.77 0.50
N LEU A 120 -0.06 -5.71 1.16
CA LEU A 120 -0.62 -4.38 1.00
C LEU A 120 0.39 -3.42 0.38
N VAL A 121 0.06 -2.86 -0.77
CA VAL A 121 0.89 -1.85 -1.44
C VAL A 121 0.40 -0.45 -1.05
N HIS A 122 1.28 0.33 -0.43
CA HIS A 122 1.04 1.70 0.01
C HIS A 122 2.09 2.67 -0.54
N THR A 123 1.84 3.98 -0.43
CA THR A 123 2.75 5.02 -0.95
C THR A 123 4.12 5.03 -0.29
N ASN A 124 4.23 4.49 0.93
CA ASN A 124 5.50 4.36 1.62
C ASN A 124 6.14 2.97 1.47
N GLY A 125 5.51 1.98 0.85
CA GLY A 125 6.09 0.64 0.74
C GLY A 125 5.07 -0.48 0.67
N VAL A 126 5.59 -1.71 0.73
CA VAL A 126 4.82 -2.95 0.78
C VAL A 126 4.76 -3.43 2.22
N HIS A 127 3.56 -3.72 2.68
CA HIS A 127 3.27 -4.14 4.05
C HIS A 127 2.62 -5.51 4.08
N PHE A 128 2.82 -6.23 5.17
CA PHE A 128 2.12 -7.47 5.48
C PHE A 128 1.17 -7.21 6.65
N CYS A 129 -0.11 -7.49 6.47
CA CYS A 129 -1.14 -7.17 7.47
C CYS A 129 -2.21 -8.26 7.52
N ASP A 130 -2.55 -8.70 8.73
CA ASP A 130 -3.65 -9.62 8.94
C ASP A 130 -5.00 -8.91 8.82
N ILE A 131 -5.91 -9.52 8.06
CA ILE A 131 -7.22 -8.95 7.77
C ILE A 131 -8.31 -9.89 8.28
N TRP A 132 -9.24 -9.33 9.07
CA TRP A 132 -10.39 -10.08 9.58
C TRP A 132 -11.67 -9.53 9.00
N TYR A 133 -12.36 -10.35 8.21
CA TYR A 133 -13.61 -9.99 7.55
C TYR A 133 -14.79 -10.02 8.51
N CYS A 134 -15.77 -9.16 8.25
CA CYS A 134 -17.08 -9.22 8.89
C CYS A 134 -17.88 -10.42 8.37
N SER A 135 -18.55 -11.13 9.29
CA SER A 135 -19.39 -12.31 9.02
C SER A 135 -20.85 -12.13 9.50
N CYS A 136 -21.26 -10.88 9.76
CA CYS A 136 -22.64 -10.56 10.12
C CYS A 136 -23.61 -10.86 8.98
N ASN A 137 -24.87 -11.15 9.32
CA ASN A 137 -25.90 -11.34 8.30
C ASN A 137 -26.08 -10.05 7.48
N GLY A 138 -25.96 -10.14 6.16
CA GLY A 138 -25.96 -8.97 5.27
C GLY A 138 -24.61 -8.26 5.15
N SER A 139 -23.51 -8.85 5.62
CA SER A 139 -22.17 -8.35 5.30
C SER A 139 -21.88 -8.50 3.81
N GLU A 140 -21.21 -7.50 3.24
CA GLU A 140 -20.75 -7.52 1.85
C GLU A 140 -19.70 -8.62 1.59
N GLU A 141 -19.46 -8.94 0.33
CA GLU A 141 -18.39 -9.86 -0.07
C GLU A 141 -16.99 -9.34 0.30
N SER A 142 -16.02 -10.25 0.44
CA SER A 142 -14.66 -9.93 0.90
C SER A 142 -14.01 -8.77 0.14
N HIS A 143 -14.14 -8.77 -1.19
CA HIS A 143 -13.56 -7.74 -2.04
C HIS A 143 -14.20 -6.36 -1.83
N LEU A 144 -15.52 -6.31 -1.57
CA LEU A 144 -16.24 -5.08 -1.25
C LEU A 144 -15.90 -4.58 0.15
N GLN A 145 -15.77 -5.47 1.13
CA GLN A 145 -15.31 -5.10 2.47
C GLN A 145 -13.92 -4.44 2.45
N LEU A 146 -13.01 -4.94 1.59
CA LEU A 146 -11.72 -4.30 1.35
C LEU A 146 -11.88 -2.92 0.70
N MET A 147 -12.71 -2.80 -0.34
CA MET A 147 -12.99 -1.52 -1.00
C MET A 147 -13.54 -0.48 -0.01
N MET A 148 -14.46 -0.88 0.87
CA MET A 148 -14.99 -0.04 1.95
C MET A 148 -13.91 0.39 2.95
N ALA A 149 -12.86 -0.42 3.12
CA ALA A 149 -11.71 -0.12 3.96
C ALA A 149 -10.61 0.70 3.24
N GLY A 150 -10.83 1.15 2.01
CA GLY A 150 -9.86 1.92 1.22
C GLY A 150 -8.79 1.07 0.53
N LEU A 151 -9.07 -0.22 0.37
CA LEU A 151 -8.17 -1.22 -0.20
C LEU A 151 -8.76 -1.77 -1.49
N PHE A 152 -8.06 -1.59 -2.61
CA PHE A 152 -8.44 -2.15 -3.89
C PHE A 152 -7.84 -3.56 -4.03
N PRO A 153 -8.65 -4.63 -3.98
CA PRO A 153 -8.14 -5.99 -4.12
C PRO A 153 -7.70 -6.31 -5.55
N THR A 154 -6.66 -7.12 -5.69
CA THR A 154 -6.20 -7.60 -7.02
C THR A 154 -7.09 -8.69 -7.59
N THR A 155 -7.80 -9.43 -6.74
CA THR A 155 -8.74 -10.49 -7.11
C THR A 155 -10.03 -10.37 -6.31
N MET A 156 -11.15 -10.74 -6.92
CA MET A 156 -12.46 -10.70 -6.25
C MET A 156 -12.65 -11.89 -5.31
N LYS A 157 -12.21 -13.07 -5.79
CA LYS A 157 -12.16 -14.30 -5.01
C LYS A 157 -10.85 -14.35 -4.24
N SER A 158 -10.93 -14.52 -2.93
CA SER A 158 -9.79 -14.69 -2.02
C SER A 158 -8.61 -13.73 -2.27
N PRO A 159 -8.81 -12.42 -2.01
CA PRO A 159 -7.77 -11.42 -2.22
C PRO A 159 -6.56 -11.69 -1.33
N ARG A 160 -5.40 -11.86 -1.95
CA ARG A 160 -4.09 -11.99 -1.28
C ARG A 160 -3.23 -10.72 -1.37
N THR A 161 -3.60 -9.83 -2.29
CA THR A 161 -2.93 -8.56 -2.48
C THR A 161 -3.99 -7.47 -2.61
N ALA A 162 -3.74 -6.32 -1.99
CA ALA A 162 -4.54 -5.12 -2.24
C ALA A 162 -3.66 -3.88 -2.30
N PHE A 163 -4.14 -2.89 -3.04
CA PHE A 163 -3.50 -1.59 -3.20
C PHE A 163 -4.34 -0.56 -2.47
N THR A 164 -3.71 0.27 -1.65
CA THR A 164 -4.42 1.40 -1.04
C THR A 164 -4.90 2.37 -2.13
N PHE A 165 -6.07 2.99 -1.95
CA PHE A 165 -6.50 4.04 -2.89
C PHE A 165 -5.47 5.16 -3.02
N GLN A 166 -4.74 5.44 -1.94
CA GLN A 166 -3.68 6.44 -1.91
C GLN A 166 -2.52 6.11 -2.87
N VAL A 167 -2.06 4.85 -2.95
CA VAL A 167 -0.97 4.50 -3.89
C VAL A 167 -1.44 4.55 -5.34
N LEU A 168 -2.72 4.25 -5.61
CA LEU A 168 -3.28 4.36 -6.95
C LEU A 168 -3.41 5.82 -7.39
N ASP A 169 -3.89 6.70 -6.50
CA ASP A 169 -3.95 8.14 -6.74
C ASP A 169 -2.53 8.74 -6.88
N ASP A 170 -1.58 8.33 -6.05
CA ASP A 170 -0.20 8.79 -6.10
C ASP A 170 0.51 8.36 -7.39
N PHE A 171 0.35 7.10 -7.80
CA PHE A 171 0.89 6.62 -9.07
C PHE A 171 0.33 7.39 -10.27
N ILE A 172 -0.99 7.63 -10.32
CA ILE A 172 -1.59 8.40 -11.42
C ILE A 172 -1.03 9.81 -11.47
N ARG A 173 -0.87 10.47 -10.31
CA ARG A 173 -0.27 11.80 -10.22
C ARG A 173 1.19 11.80 -10.65
N ASP A 174 2.00 10.88 -10.15
CA ASP A 174 3.44 10.78 -10.48
C ASP A 174 3.65 10.44 -11.97
N ASN A 175 2.74 9.64 -12.55
CA ASN A 175 2.75 9.33 -13.97
C ASN A 175 2.45 10.56 -14.86
N VAL A 176 1.54 11.43 -14.44
CA VAL A 176 1.17 12.66 -15.17
C VAL A 176 2.20 13.78 -14.95
N GLU A 177 2.56 14.05 -13.69
CA GLU A 177 3.40 15.19 -13.31
C GLU A 177 4.88 14.96 -13.61
N CYS A 178 5.37 13.74 -13.33
CA CYS A 178 6.79 13.43 -13.41
C CYS A 178 7.17 12.58 -14.62
N GLY A 179 6.17 12.12 -15.40
CA GLY A 179 6.39 11.19 -16.51
C GLY A 179 6.93 9.83 -16.06
N THR A 180 6.80 9.50 -14.77
CA THR A 180 7.39 8.30 -14.21
C THR A 180 6.69 7.06 -14.76
N THR A 181 7.49 6.11 -15.25
CA THR A 181 6.97 4.83 -15.72
C THR A 181 6.47 3.99 -14.54
N ALA A 182 5.48 3.13 -14.78
CA ALA A 182 4.97 2.21 -13.75
C ALA A 182 6.07 1.32 -13.14
N MET A 183 7.10 0.96 -13.92
CA MET A 183 8.23 0.17 -13.43
C MET A 183 9.09 0.96 -12.45
N ASN A 184 9.43 2.21 -12.80
CA ASN A 184 10.22 3.08 -11.92
C ASN A 184 9.45 3.42 -10.65
N TYR A 185 8.14 3.69 -10.78
CA TYR A 185 7.28 3.92 -9.64
C TYR A 185 7.24 2.70 -8.71
N TYR A 186 7.03 1.50 -9.25
CA TYR A 186 7.00 0.28 -8.41
C TYR A 186 8.37 0.00 -7.78
N SER A 187 9.47 0.22 -8.50
CA SER A 187 10.83 0.12 -7.94
C SER A 187 11.06 1.11 -6.80
N LYS A 188 10.54 2.34 -6.90
CA LYS A 188 10.54 3.32 -5.80
C LYS A 188 9.79 2.77 -4.58
N VAL A 189 8.59 2.21 -4.77
CA VAL A 189 7.81 1.59 -3.66
C VAL A 189 8.58 0.43 -3.01
N GLN A 190 9.22 -0.43 -3.80
CA GLN A 190 10.08 -1.50 -3.26
C GLN A 190 11.24 -0.94 -2.44
N ARG A 191 11.92 0.11 -2.93
CA ARG A 191 13.03 0.78 -2.22
C ARG A 191 12.60 1.44 -0.92
N LEU A 192 11.39 1.98 -0.87
CA LEU A 192 10.81 2.53 0.36
C LEU A 192 10.48 1.44 1.39
N THR A 193 10.35 0.18 0.94
CA THR A 193 10.18 -0.98 1.84
C THR A 193 11.52 -1.50 2.33
N SER A 194 12.46 -1.69 1.40
CA SER A 194 13.84 -2.01 1.72
C SER A 194 14.75 -1.62 0.56
N ASN A 195 15.75 -0.78 0.84
CA ASN A 195 16.74 -0.41 -0.17
C ASN A 195 17.82 -1.49 -0.34
N ALA A 196 18.05 -2.32 0.69
CA ALA A 196 19.07 -3.36 0.70
C ALA A 196 18.62 -4.67 0.02
N PHE A 197 17.33 -5.01 0.12
CA PHE A 197 16.81 -6.32 -0.30
C PHE A 197 15.66 -6.22 -1.32
N LEU A 198 15.91 -5.62 -2.48
CA LEU A 198 14.88 -5.42 -3.52
C LEU A 198 14.28 -6.74 -4.05
N HIS A 199 15.11 -7.78 -4.19
CA HIS A 199 14.67 -9.09 -4.69
C HIS A 199 13.79 -9.85 -3.69
N ALA A 200 13.86 -9.50 -2.40
CA ALA A 200 13.00 -10.10 -1.38
C ALA A 200 11.54 -9.64 -1.49
N MET A 201 11.29 -8.50 -2.16
CA MET A 201 9.96 -7.91 -2.27
C MET A 201 9.14 -8.53 -3.39
N PRO A 202 7.88 -8.92 -3.14
CA PRO A 202 6.99 -9.43 -4.19
C PRO A 202 6.90 -8.44 -5.34
N ASN A 203 7.06 -8.92 -6.57
CA ASN A 203 6.83 -8.09 -7.75
C ASN A 203 5.33 -8.03 -8.07
N ARG A 204 4.69 -6.89 -7.80
CA ARG A 204 3.26 -6.63 -8.06
C ARG A 204 3.03 -5.54 -9.11
N TYR A 205 4.01 -5.33 -9.97
CA TYR A 205 3.95 -4.34 -11.07
C TYR A 205 2.77 -4.58 -12.03
N LYS A 206 2.50 -5.84 -12.40
CA LYS A 206 1.40 -6.16 -13.34
C LYS A 206 0.05 -5.84 -12.71
N GLU A 207 -0.11 -6.12 -11.42
CA GLU A 207 -1.30 -5.78 -10.64
C GLU A 207 -1.45 -4.26 -10.50
N LEU A 208 -0.36 -3.52 -10.26
CA LEU A 208 -0.38 -2.04 -10.25
C LEU A 208 -0.94 -1.49 -11.56
N LEU A 209 -0.46 -1.96 -12.71
CA LEU A 209 -0.97 -1.53 -14.01
C LEU A 209 -2.47 -1.78 -14.15
N ARG A 210 -2.90 -3.03 -13.90
CA ARG A 210 -4.32 -3.42 -14.03
C ARG A 210 -5.22 -2.58 -13.13
N LEU A 211 -4.86 -2.45 -11.85
CA LEU A 211 -5.65 -1.69 -10.89
C LEU A 211 -5.61 -0.19 -11.16
N SER A 212 -4.49 0.37 -11.64
CA SER A 212 -4.43 1.78 -12.02
C SER A 212 -5.37 2.11 -13.19
N CYS A 213 -5.51 1.20 -14.16
CA CYS A 213 -6.47 1.35 -15.26
C CYS A 213 -7.91 1.31 -14.73
N ALA A 214 -8.25 0.30 -13.92
CA ALA A 214 -9.58 0.17 -13.33
C ALA A 214 -9.93 1.38 -12.43
N TRP A 215 -8.96 1.87 -11.65
CA TRP A 215 -9.12 3.02 -10.77
C TRP A 215 -9.37 4.31 -11.56
N ARG A 216 -8.67 4.55 -12.67
CA ARG A 216 -8.95 5.69 -13.56
C ARG A 216 -10.41 5.68 -14.03
N VAL A 217 -10.91 4.52 -14.48
CA VAL A 217 -12.30 4.38 -14.93
C VAL A 217 -13.27 4.70 -13.79
N LEU A 218 -13.07 4.15 -12.59
CA LEU A 218 -13.92 4.45 -11.43
C LEU A 218 -13.90 5.93 -11.04
N LYS A 219 -12.74 6.59 -11.11
CA LYS A 219 -12.61 8.04 -10.84
C LYS A 219 -13.36 8.88 -11.87
N LEU A 220 -13.27 8.53 -13.15
CA LEU A 220 -14.01 9.22 -14.21
C LEU A 220 -15.52 9.03 -14.07
N LEU A 221 -15.99 7.80 -13.84
CA LEU A 221 -17.40 7.50 -13.57
C LEU A 221 -17.93 8.30 -12.37
N LYS A 222 -17.13 8.37 -11.29
CA LYS A 222 -17.45 9.17 -10.11
C LYS A 222 -17.55 10.66 -10.44
N TRP A 223 -16.58 11.22 -11.15
CA TRP A 223 -16.54 12.65 -11.47
C TRP A 223 -17.62 13.09 -12.45
N GLN A 224 -18.05 12.22 -13.35
CA GLN A 224 -19.14 12.48 -14.30
C GLN A 224 -20.53 12.14 -13.75
N GLY A 225 -20.62 11.71 -12.48
CA GLY A 225 -21.90 11.47 -11.82
C GLY A 225 -22.67 10.26 -12.35
N PHE A 226 -21.97 9.20 -12.77
CA PHE A 226 -22.58 7.93 -13.18
C PHE A 226 -23.00 7.04 -12.00
N HIS A 227 -22.93 7.53 -10.77
CA HIS A 227 -23.43 6.82 -9.61
C HIS A 227 -24.96 6.64 -9.69
N GLY A 228 -25.43 5.39 -9.63
CA GLY A 228 -26.86 5.07 -9.61
C GLY A 228 -27.57 5.18 -10.97
N ARG A 229 -26.84 5.43 -12.07
CA ARG A 229 -27.39 5.36 -13.43
C ARG A 229 -27.36 3.93 -13.92
N SER A 230 -28.40 3.50 -14.64
CA SER A 230 -28.45 2.19 -15.29
C SER A 230 -27.76 2.20 -16.66
N GLU A 231 -27.52 3.38 -17.24
CA GLU A 231 -26.90 3.56 -18.54
C GLU A 231 -25.37 3.55 -18.42
N GLU A 232 -24.73 2.78 -19.31
CA GLU A 232 -23.27 2.84 -19.49
C GLU A 232 -22.88 4.15 -20.19
N PRO A 233 -21.70 4.71 -19.89
CA PRO A 233 -21.23 5.92 -20.55
C PRO A 233 -21.02 5.68 -22.06
N GLY A 234 -21.55 6.59 -22.86
CA GLY A 234 -21.33 6.62 -24.30
C GLY A 234 -19.87 6.97 -24.66
N PRO A 235 -19.48 6.79 -25.94
CA PRO A 235 -18.15 7.18 -26.42
C PRO A 235 -17.85 8.65 -26.14
N GLY A 236 -16.77 8.92 -25.41
CA GLY A 236 -16.34 10.28 -25.08
C GLY A 236 -16.94 10.89 -23.82
N GLU A 237 -17.97 10.28 -23.22
CA GLU A 237 -18.64 10.84 -22.03
C GLU A 237 -17.79 10.78 -20.75
N LEU A 238 -16.79 9.90 -20.72
CA LEU A 238 -15.81 9.82 -19.63
C LEU A 238 -14.56 10.67 -19.86
N ILE A 239 -14.39 11.28 -21.04
CA ILE A 239 -13.18 12.04 -21.37
C ILE A 239 -13.29 13.43 -20.75
N LEU A 240 -12.26 13.85 -20.02
CA LEU A 240 -12.16 15.24 -19.56
C LEU A 240 -11.86 16.15 -20.76
N PHE A 241 -12.55 17.28 -20.84
CA PHE A 241 -12.28 18.27 -21.88
C PHE A 241 -10.78 18.65 -21.85
N CYS A 242 -10.09 18.36 -22.94
CA CYS A 242 -8.70 18.74 -23.13
C CYS A 242 -8.65 19.93 -24.09
N PRO A 243 -8.29 21.14 -23.60
CA PRO A 243 -8.18 22.33 -24.45
C PRO A 243 -7.13 22.19 -25.56
N ALA A 244 -6.15 21.30 -25.37
CA ALA A 244 -5.07 21.05 -26.33
C ALA A 244 -5.41 19.97 -27.37
N CYS A 245 -6.47 19.18 -27.17
CA CYS A 245 -6.89 18.18 -28.15
C CYS A 245 -7.76 18.83 -29.23
N PRO A 246 -7.54 18.50 -30.53
CA PRO A 246 -8.38 18.99 -31.62
C PRO A 246 -9.81 18.47 -31.46
N GLN A 247 -10.73 19.33 -31.03
CA GLN A 247 -12.14 18.98 -30.85
C GLN A 247 -12.89 19.17 -32.18
N PRO A 248 -13.58 18.14 -32.71
CA PRO A 248 -14.43 18.27 -33.88
C PRO A 248 -15.50 19.35 -33.61
N GLY A 249 -15.53 20.42 -34.41
CA GLY A 249 -16.49 21.51 -34.30
C GLY A 249 -16.09 22.70 -33.40
N VAL A 250 -15.02 22.61 -32.62
CA VAL A 250 -14.51 23.77 -31.83
C VAL A 250 -13.36 24.48 -32.56
N MET A 251 -12.65 23.79 -33.46
CA MET A 251 -11.57 24.39 -34.26
C MET A 251 -12.06 25.19 -35.49
N HIS A 252 -13.10 25.98 -35.31
CA HIS A 252 -13.48 27.04 -36.24
C HIS A 252 -13.53 28.36 -35.47
N GLN A 253 -12.35 29.00 -35.22
CA GLN A 253 -12.17 30.47 -35.32
C GLN A 253 -10.86 31.06 -34.78
N THR A 254 -9.97 30.34 -34.09
CA THR A 254 -8.83 30.99 -33.41
C THR A 254 -7.41 30.73 -33.97
N CYS A 255 -7.26 30.05 -35.11
CA CYS A 255 -5.97 29.99 -35.83
C CYS A 255 -5.89 30.96 -37.03
N LEU A 256 -6.56 32.10 -36.93
CA LEU A 256 -6.22 33.28 -37.73
C LEU A 256 -6.06 34.45 -36.75
N VAL A 257 -4.81 34.78 -36.43
CA VAL A 257 -4.22 36.13 -36.41
C VAL A 257 -2.83 36.04 -35.75
N GLN A 258 -1.82 36.28 -36.61
CA GLN A 258 -0.42 36.69 -36.39
C GLN A 258 0.53 35.76 -35.62
#